data_AF-A0A7C1SHW2-F1
#
_entry.id   AF-A0A7C1SHW2-F1
#
_cell.length_a   1.000
_cell.length_b   1.000
_cell.length_c   1.000
_cell.angle_alpha   90.00
_cell.angle_beta   90.00
_cell.angle_gamma   90.00
#
_symmetry.space_group_name_H-M   'P 1'
#
loop_
_entity.id
_entity.type
_entity.pdbx_description
1 polymer ?
#
loop_
_entity_poly.entity_id
_entity_poly.type
_entity_poly.pdbx_seq_one_letter_code
_entity_poly.pdbx_strand_id
1 'polypeptide(L)' 'MADFSDSLKTRRSIRDYEDKQIGIELVKEIITESCLAPNSSNGQPWRFIIVNNKPMMATLSEDSKKNLLIDHLN' A
#
# COMPACT_ATOMS: atom_id res chain seq x y z
N MET A 1 -16.64 8.74 -18.19
CA MET A 1 -15.56 8.82 -17.19
C MET A 1 -16.24 8.77 -15.84
N ALA A 2 -15.86 7.86 -14.93
CA ALA A 2 -16.35 7.93 -13.55
C ALA A 2 -15.79 9.21 -12.92
N ASP A 3 -16.60 9.94 -12.15
CA ASP A 3 -16.09 11.10 -11.43
C ASP A 3 -15.39 10.67 -10.13
N PHE A 4 -14.89 11.63 -9.37
CA PHE A 4 -14.22 11.35 -8.10
C PHE A 4 -15.16 10.69 -7.07
N SER A 5 -16.42 11.11 -7.01
CA SER A 5 -17.40 10.57 -6.06
C SER A 5 -17.72 9.10 -6.36
N ASP A 6 -17.88 8.77 -7.63
CA ASP A 6 -18.10 7.40 -8.08
C ASP A 6 -16.92 6.50 -7.70
N SER A 7 -15.69 6.98 -7.94
CA SER A 7 -14.46 6.25 -7.61
C SER A 7 -14.36 5.91 -6.12
N LEU A 8 -14.78 6.82 -5.24
CA LEU A 8 -14.83 6.58 -3.79
C LEU A 8 -15.86 5.51 -3.42
N LYS A 9 -17.04 5.52 -4.05
CA LYS A 9 -18.12 4.57 -3.77
C LYS A 9 -17.83 3.17 -4.29
N THR A 10 -17.10 3.04 -5.40
CA THR A 10 -16.78 1.74 -6.01
C THR A 10 -15.49 1.12 -5.47
N ARG A 11 -14.73 1.83 -4.64
CA ARG A 11 -13.47 1.35 -4.07
C ARG A 11 -13.68 0.06 -3.26
N ARG A 12 -12.90 -0.96 -3.57
CA ARG A 12 -12.87 -2.26 -2.88
C ARG A 12 -11.44 -2.74 -2.71
N SER A 13 -11.17 -3.50 -1.65
CA SER A 13 -9.87 -4.15 -1.47
C SER A 13 -9.70 -5.25 -2.51
N ILE A 14 -8.65 -5.14 -3.33
CA ILE A 14 -8.23 -6.18 -4.27
C ILE A 14 -7.29 -7.14 -3.54
N ARG A 15 -7.42 -8.45 -3.80
CA ARG A 15 -6.60 -9.50 -3.17
C ARG A 15 -6.11 -10.55 -4.18
N ASP A 16 -6.42 -10.36 -5.45
CA ASP A 16 -5.98 -11.18 -6.56
C ASP A 16 -5.35 -10.24 -7.60
N TYR A 17 -4.11 -10.52 -7.99
CA TYR A 17 -3.26 -9.60 -8.74
C TYR A 17 -2.55 -10.35 -9.88
N GLU A 18 -2.35 -9.69 -11.01
CA GLU A 18 -1.55 -10.22 -12.11
C GLU A 18 -0.07 -10.34 -11.71
N ASP A 19 0.64 -11.35 -12.22
CA ASP A 19 2.10 -11.45 -12.10
C ASP A 19 2.81 -10.48 -13.07
N LYS A 20 2.57 -9.19 -12.86
CA LYS A 20 3.07 -8.10 -13.67
C LYS A 20 3.85 -7.12 -12.81
N GLN A 21 5.11 -6.90 -13.17
CA GLN A 21 5.91 -5.85 -12.53
C GLN A 21 5.42 -4.46 -12.92
N ILE A 22 5.41 -3.56 -11.94
CA ILE A 22 5.12 -2.14 -12.13
C ILE A 22 6.42 -1.34 -12.07
N GLY A 23 6.50 -0.26 -12.84
CA GLY A 23 7.64 0.65 -12.82
C GLY A 23 7.74 1.37 -11.48
N ILE A 24 8.96 1.48 -10.94
CA ILE A 24 9.19 2.16 -9.65
C ILE A 24 8.77 3.64 -9.67
N GLU A 25 8.89 4.30 -10.82
CA GLU A 25 8.52 5.72 -10.96
C GLU A 25 7.01 5.94 -10.79
N LEU A 26 6.17 5.02 -11.29
CA LEU A 26 4.72 5.07 -11.06
C LEU A 26 4.39 4.97 -9.56
N VAL A 27 5.10 4.11 -8.82
CA VAL A 27 4.89 3.98 -7.36
C VAL A 27 5.30 5.26 -6.63
N LYS A 28 6.42 5.87 -7.04
CA LYS A 28 6.89 7.13 -6.47
C LYS A 28 5.91 8.26 -6.74
N GLU A 29 5.38 8.37 -7.95
CA GLU A 29 4.38 9.36 -8.34
C GLU A 29 3.14 9.28 -7.43
N ILE A 30 2.57 8.09 -7.27
CA ILE A 30 1.42 7.86 -6.37
C ILE A 30 1.72 8.29 -4.93
N ILE A 31 2.91 7.97 -4.41
CA ILE A 31 3.33 8.37 -3.06
C ILE A 31 3.47 9.89 -2.96
N THR A 32 4.11 10.53 -3.95
CA THR A 32 4.29 11.98 -3.99
C THR A 32 2.96 12.72 -4.00
N GLU A 33 2.00 12.29 -4.82
CA GLU A 33 0.64 12.86 -4.84
C GLU A 33 -0.09 12.64 -3.51
N SER A 34 0.06 11.46 -2.91
CA SER A 34 -0.55 11.14 -1.61
C SER A 34 -0.02 12.05 -0.48
N CYS A 35 1.24 12.46 -0.54
CA CYS A 35 1.85 13.37 0.43
C CYS A 35 1.31 14.81 0.35
N LEU A 36 0.53 15.17 -0.67
CA LEU A 36 -0.17 16.46 -0.74
C LEU A 36 -1.34 16.54 0.25
N ALA A 37 -1.71 15.42 0.89
CA ALA A 37 -2.72 15.42 1.94
C ALA A 37 -2.33 16.34 3.11
N PRO A 38 -3.25 17.15 3.62
CA PRO A 38 -2.97 18.04 4.74
C PRO A 38 -2.60 17.23 5.98
N ASN A 39 -1.58 17.70 6.71
CA ASN A 39 -1.11 17.06 7.93
C ASN A 39 -0.71 18.13 8.96
N SER A 40 -0.71 17.77 10.25
CA SER A 40 -0.47 18.69 11.35
C SER A 40 0.84 19.46 11.17
N SER A 41 0.75 20.79 11.17
CA SER A 41 1.90 21.69 11.06
C SER A 41 2.81 21.43 9.86
N ASN A 42 2.30 20.80 8.79
CA ASN A 42 3.10 20.33 7.65
C ASN A 42 4.31 19.45 8.06
N GLY A 43 4.18 18.68 9.16
CA GLY A 43 5.27 17.86 9.69
C GLY A 43 5.67 16.69 8.78
N GLN A 44 4.83 16.32 7.82
CA GLN A 44 5.06 15.21 6.88
C GLN A 44 5.64 13.95 7.56
N PRO A 45 4.98 13.40 8.61
CA PRO A 45 5.56 12.35 9.45
C PRO A 45 5.63 10.96 8.79
N TRP A 46 5.44 10.87 7.48
CA TRP A 46 5.30 9.65 6.71
C TRP A 46 6.69 9.11 6.34
N ARG A 47 6.90 7.80 6.50
CA ARG A 47 8.07 7.09 5.96
C ARG A 47 7.58 5.90 5.16
N PHE A 48 8.06 5.79 3.93
CA PHE A 48 7.69 4.71 3.02
C PHE A 48 8.91 3.83 2.74
N ILE A 49 8.70 2.52 2.74
CA ILE A 49 9.69 1.53 2.30
C ILE A 49 9.07 0.80 1.12
N ILE A 50 9.70 0.90 -0.06
CA ILE A 50 9.24 0.22 -1.26
C ILE A 50 9.96 -1.12 -1.36
N VAL A 51 9.22 -2.22 -1.26
CA VAL A 51 9.75 -3.58 -1.39
C VAL A 51 9.39 -4.12 -2.77
N ASN A 52 10.36 -4.14 -3.68
CA ASN A 52 10.21 -4.69 -5.04
C ASN A 52 11.02 -5.99 -5.26
N ASN A 53 11.39 -6.67 -4.16
CA ASN A 53 12.10 -7.94 -4.20
C ASN A 53 11.11 -9.08 -3.90
N LYS A 54 10.82 -9.95 -4.89
CA LYS A 54 9.84 -11.04 -4.74
C LYS A 54 10.14 -11.96 -3.54
N PRO A 55 11.39 -12.42 -3.30
CA PRO A 55 11.71 -13.20 -2.11
C PRO A 55 11.39 -12.47 -0.80
N MET A 56 11.77 -11.21 -0.67
CA MET A 56 11.47 -10.40 0.53
C MET A 56 9.97 -10.22 0.74
N MET A 57 9.19 -9.99 -0.32
CA MET A 57 7.73 -9.90 -0.22
C MET A 57 7.12 -11.22 0.28
N ALA A 58 7.63 -12.36 -0.17
CA ALA A 58 7.18 -13.67 0.31
C ALA A 58 7.48 -13.85 1.80
N THR A 59 8.69 -13.50 2.26
CA THR A 59 9.05 -13.52 3.68
C THR A 59 8.11 -12.64 4.52
N LEU A 60 7.89 -11.39 4.10
CA LEU A 60 7.00 -10.46 4.80
C LEU A 60 5.55 -10.97 4.86
N SER A 61 5.07 -11.62 3.80
CA SER A 61 3.74 -12.24 3.75
C SER A 61 3.61 -13.37 4.78
N GLU A 62 4.58 -14.27 4.86
CA GLU A 62 4.56 -15.38 5.82
C GLU A 62 4.64 -14.89 7.26
N ASP A 63 5.55 -13.94 7.55
CA ASP A 63 5.67 -13.34 8.89
C ASP A 63 4.39 -12.62 9.31
N SER A 64 3.74 -11.90 8.39
CA SER A 64 2.46 -11.22 8.66
C SER A 64 1.36 -12.21 9.03
N LYS A 65 1.23 -13.34 8.31
CA LYS A 65 0.26 -14.40 8.62
C LYS A 65 0.53 -15.01 9.99
N LYS A 66 1.79 -15.30 10.30
CA LYS A 66 2.19 -15.87 11.60
C LYS A 66 1.85 -14.94 12.76
N ASN A 67 2.17 -13.65 12.63
CA ASN A 67 1.92 -12.68 13.70
C ASN A 67 0.42 -12.45 13.93
N LEU A 68 -0.39 -12.39 12.87
CA LEU A 68 -1.85 -12.31 13.00
C LEU A 68 -2.43 -13.47 13.81
N LEU A 69 -1.93 -14.69 13.60
CA LEU A 69 -2.40 -15.86 14.35
C LEU A 69 -1.99 -15.80 15.83
N ILE A 70 -0.81 -15.25 16.13
CA ILE A 70 -0.32 -15.11 17.51
C ILE A 70 -1.15 -14.06 18.27
N ASP A 71 -1.48 -12.93 17.63
CA ASP A 71 -2.28 -11.86 18.25
C ASP A 71 -3.69 -12.32 18.64
N HIS A 72 -4.22 -13.37 18.00
CA HIS A 72 -5.52 -13.96 18.32
C HIS A 72 -5.48 -15.07 19.38
N LEU A 73 -4.29 -15.44 19.88
CA LEU A 73 -4.10 -16.48 20.89
C LEU A 73 -3.80 -15.92 22.29
N ASN A 74 -3.70 -14.59 22.44
CA ASN A 74 -3.50 -13.89 23.71
C ASN A 74 -4.79 -13.27 24.24
#